data_AF-X1VQZ0-F1
#
_entry.id   AF-X1VQZ0-F1
#
_cell.length_a   1.000
_cell.length_b   1.000
_cell.length_c   1.000
_cell.angle_alpha   90.00
_cell.angle_beta   90.00
_cell.angle_gamma   90.00
#
_symmetry.space_group_name_H-M   'P 1'
#
loop_
_entity.id
_entity.type
_entity.pdbx_description
1 polymer ?
#
loop_
_entity_poly.entity_id
_entity_poly.type
_entity_poly.pdbx_seq_one_letter_code
_entity_poly.pdbx_strand_id
1 'polypeptide(L)'
;MILEFKEHSEEEIRLIARMTYPASPGKEVYLVEEDILINFIGFDKEHGLNLGKLKVSNIDAYIDMNRLLNKHLAILSISGGGKSYLTSVIIEELLSRNKTFGTPAIIMIDVHGEYKYLSAISTIKDKVKVIDTSYFQISVPRLSAYSFKKYQEQISNVQIRELSKYIKILRKNK
;
A
#
# COMPACT_ATOMS: atom_id res chain seq x y z
N MET A 1 -6.39 -24.35 -12.71
CA MET A 1 -7.32 -23.51 -13.50
C MET A 1 -7.27 -24.00 -14.94
N ILE A 2 -8.34 -23.84 -15.70
CA ILE A 2 -8.42 -24.17 -17.13
C ILE A 2 -8.39 -22.84 -17.88
N LEU A 3 -7.53 -22.75 -18.89
CA LEU A 3 -7.47 -21.63 -19.83
C LEU A 3 -8.12 -22.07 -21.14
N GLU A 4 -9.11 -21.32 -21.59
CA GLU A 4 -9.65 -21.44 -22.94
C GLU A 4 -9.10 -20.26 -23.74
N PHE A 5 -8.50 -20.53 -24.90
CA PHE A 5 -8.00 -19.50 -25.81
C PHE A 5 -9.06 -19.15 -26.87
N LYS A 6 -8.96 -17.97 -27.49
CA LYS A 6 -9.87 -17.60 -28.59
C LYS A 6 -9.66 -18.48 -29.82
N GLU A 7 -10.71 -18.66 -30.62
CA GLU A 7 -10.62 -19.39 -31.89
C GLU A 7 -9.55 -18.76 -32.79
N HIS A 8 -8.60 -19.58 -33.24
CA HIS A 8 -7.45 -19.21 -34.10
C HIS A 8 -6.32 -18.39 -33.45
N SER A 9 -6.22 -18.33 -32.11
CA SER A 9 -5.03 -17.79 -31.42
C SER A 9 -4.68 -18.61 -30.17
N GLU A 10 -3.42 -19.00 -29.99
CA GLU A 10 -2.95 -19.64 -28.75
C GLU A 10 -2.44 -18.62 -27.72
N GLU A 11 -2.49 -17.32 -28.05
CA GLU A 11 -1.92 -16.25 -27.23
C GLU A 11 -2.97 -15.48 -26.41
N GLU A 12 -4.23 -15.42 -26.88
CA GLU A 12 -5.30 -14.68 -26.21
C GLU A 12 -6.22 -15.58 -25.37
N ILE A 13 -6.16 -15.42 -24.05
CA ILE A 13 -7.03 -16.11 -23.10
C ILE A 13 -8.46 -15.56 -23.24
N ARG A 14 -9.39 -16.43 -23.64
CA ARG A 14 -10.83 -16.17 -23.69
C ARG A 14 -11.49 -16.35 -22.32
N LEU A 15 -11.14 -17.39 -21.59
CA LEU A 15 -11.78 -17.78 -20.32
C LEU A 15 -10.76 -18.38 -19.36
N ILE A 16 -10.88 -17.99 -18.07
CA ILE A 16 -10.20 -18.64 -16.96
C ILE A 16 -11.25 -19.31 -16.09
N ALA A 17 -11.21 -20.65 -16.00
CA ALA A 17 -12.11 -21.44 -15.18
C ALA A 17 -11.37 -22.22 -14.09
N ARG A 18 -12.07 -22.58 -13.02
CA ARG A 18 -11.51 -23.46 -11.99
C ARG A 18 -11.48 -24.90 -12.52
N MET A 19 -10.38 -25.61 -12.30
CA MET A 19 -10.34 -27.06 -12.59
C MET A 19 -11.21 -27.78 -11.58
N THR A 20 -12.15 -28.58 -12.07
CA THR A 20 -13.04 -29.44 -11.26
C THR A 20 -12.57 -30.89 -11.19
N TYR A 21 -11.63 -31.28 -12.06
CA TYR A 21 -11.01 -32.60 -12.11
C TYR A 21 -9.49 -32.47 -12.28
N PRO A 22 -8.69 -33.45 -11.81
CA PRO A 22 -7.24 -33.44 -12.01
C PRO A 22 -6.87 -33.65 -13.48
N ALA A 23 -5.65 -33.25 -13.84
CA ALA A 23 -5.08 -33.61 -15.15
C ALA A 23 -4.95 -35.14 -15.26
N SER A 24 -5.25 -35.69 -16.44
CA SER A 24 -5.12 -37.14 -16.67
C SER A 24 -3.64 -37.56 -16.57
N PRO A 25 -3.33 -38.70 -15.93
CA PRO A 25 -1.97 -39.24 -15.93
C PRO A 25 -1.42 -39.42 -17.35
N GLY A 26 -0.14 -39.10 -17.55
CA GLY A 26 0.53 -39.23 -18.84
C GLY A 26 0.23 -38.11 -19.85
N LYS A 27 -0.48 -37.04 -19.46
CA LYS A 27 -0.64 -35.86 -20.31
C LYS A 27 0.66 -35.08 -20.44
N GLU A 28 0.82 -34.47 -21.62
CA GLU A 28 1.97 -33.63 -21.96
C GLU A 28 1.99 -32.36 -21.10
N VAL A 29 3.20 -31.90 -20.79
CA VAL A 29 3.46 -30.71 -19.97
C VAL A 29 4.33 -29.77 -20.78
N TYR A 30 3.89 -28.52 -20.89
CA TYR A 30 4.57 -27.49 -21.67
C TYR A 30 5.02 -26.35 -20.76
N LEU A 31 6.10 -25.67 -21.15
CA LEU A 31 6.45 -24.38 -20.59
C LEU A 31 5.44 -23.35 -21.09
N VAL A 32 4.99 -22.48 -20.19
CA VAL A 32 4.08 -21.39 -20.54
C VAL A 32 4.89 -20.23 -21.14
N GLU A 33 4.37 -19.64 -22.20
CA GLU A 33 4.95 -18.43 -22.77
C GLU A 33 4.78 -17.25 -21.82
N GLU A 34 5.74 -16.32 -21.85
CA GLU A 34 5.80 -15.18 -20.93
C GLU A 34 4.53 -14.32 -21.01
N ASP A 35 4.06 -13.98 -22.22
CA ASP A 35 2.89 -13.13 -22.40
C ASP A 35 1.59 -13.80 -21.92
N ILE A 36 1.44 -15.11 -22.12
CA ILE A 36 0.32 -15.89 -21.57
C ILE A 36 0.35 -15.83 -20.03
N LEU A 37 1.54 -15.98 -19.42
CA LEU A 37 1.69 -15.94 -17.97
C LEU A 37 1.40 -14.55 -17.38
N ILE A 38 1.85 -13.48 -18.04
CA ILE A 38 1.57 -12.08 -17.66
C ILE A 38 0.06 -11.82 -17.70
N ASN A 39 -0.60 -12.21 -18.79
CA ASN A 39 -2.04 -12.05 -18.95
C ASN A 39 -2.82 -12.86 -17.91
N PHE A 40 -2.37 -14.08 -17.63
CA PHE A 40 -2.99 -14.96 -16.63
C PHE A 40 -2.88 -14.42 -15.20
N ILE A 41 -1.71 -13.90 -14.80
CA ILE A 41 -1.52 -13.29 -13.47
C ILE A 41 -2.24 -11.92 -13.39
N GLY A 42 -2.37 -11.25 -14.54
CA GLY A 42 -2.95 -9.91 -14.68
C GLY A 42 -1.96 -8.83 -14.25
N PHE A 43 -0.72 -8.94 -14.71
CA PHE A 43 0.26 -7.86 -14.61
C PHE A 43 -0.03 -6.76 -15.64
N ASP A 44 0.21 -5.52 -15.25
CA ASP A 44 -0.07 -4.33 -16.05
C ASP A 44 1.25 -3.68 -16.48
N LYS A 45 1.79 -4.10 -17.64
CA LYS A 45 3.06 -3.61 -18.18
C LYS A 45 3.07 -2.09 -18.47
N GLU A 46 1.90 -1.48 -18.67
CA GLU A 46 1.81 -0.08 -19.10
C GLU A 46 1.64 0.91 -17.94
N HIS A 47 0.83 0.56 -16.93
CA HIS A 47 0.48 1.47 -15.83
C HIS A 47 0.79 0.94 -14.43
N GLY A 48 1.22 -0.33 -14.33
CA GLY A 48 1.54 -1.00 -13.09
C GLY A 48 2.83 -0.50 -12.42
N LEU A 49 3.00 -0.88 -11.16
CA LEU A 49 4.19 -0.62 -10.36
C LEU A 49 5.12 -1.82 -10.45
N ASN A 50 6.40 -1.61 -10.78
CA ASN A 50 7.36 -2.71 -10.85
C ASN A 50 7.84 -3.09 -9.44
N LEU A 51 7.36 -4.22 -8.92
CA LEU A 51 7.73 -4.69 -7.57
C LEU A 51 8.88 -5.72 -7.57
N GLY A 52 9.52 -5.94 -8.71
CA GLY A 52 10.61 -6.90 -8.88
C GLY A 52 10.26 -7.95 -9.93
N LYS A 53 10.72 -9.19 -9.73
CA LYS A 53 10.61 -10.26 -10.74
C LYS A 53 9.98 -11.53 -10.21
N LEU A 54 9.23 -12.22 -11.07
CA LEU A 54 8.73 -13.57 -10.78
C LEU A 54 9.90 -14.56 -10.75
N LYS A 55 10.07 -15.24 -9.61
CA LYS A 55 11.24 -16.09 -9.34
C LYS A 55 11.51 -17.16 -10.40
N VAL A 56 10.46 -17.75 -10.99
CA VAL A 56 10.58 -18.92 -11.88
C VAL A 56 10.92 -18.53 -13.32
N SER A 57 10.47 -17.36 -13.78
CA SER A 57 10.54 -16.97 -15.19
C SER A 57 11.28 -15.65 -15.43
N ASN A 58 11.77 -14.97 -14.37
CA ASN A 58 12.48 -13.69 -14.45
C ASN A 58 11.69 -12.55 -15.13
N ILE A 59 10.36 -12.72 -15.21
CA ILE A 59 9.40 -11.74 -15.74
C ILE A 59 9.22 -10.62 -14.72
N ASP A 60 9.19 -9.38 -15.19
CA ASP A 60 8.91 -8.22 -14.33
C ASP A 60 7.47 -8.26 -13.79
N ALA A 61 7.34 -8.06 -12.48
CA ALA A 61 6.08 -8.07 -11.76
C ALA A 61 5.49 -6.66 -11.68
N TYR A 62 4.85 -6.23 -12.77
CA TYR A 62 4.11 -4.97 -12.82
C TYR A 62 2.72 -5.14 -12.22
N ILE A 63 2.54 -4.63 -11.00
CA ILE A 63 1.27 -4.76 -10.26
C ILE A 63 0.36 -3.56 -10.53
N ASP A 64 -0.86 -3.83 -10.97
CA ASP A 64 -1.90 -2.82 -11.13
C ASP A 64 -2.16 -2.07 -9.80
N MET A 65 -2.09 -0.75 -9.88
CA MET A 65 -2.24 0.15 -8.74
C MET A 65 -3.65 0.12 -8.13
N ASN A 66 -4.69 0.04 -8.95
CA ASN A 66 -6.07 0.00 -8.49
C ASN A 66 -6.31 -1.28 -7.68
N ARG A 67 -5.79 -2.42 -8.14
CA ARG A 67 -5.84 -3.69 -7.43
C ARG A 67 -5.07 -3.63 -6.11
N LEU A 68 -3.93 -2.93 -6.08
CA LEU A 68 -3.09 -2.79 -4.90
C LEU A 68 -3.64 -1.81 -3.85
N LEU A 69 -4.14 -0.64 -4.28
CA LEU A 69 -4.44 0.50 -3.40
C LEU A 69 -5.92 0.78 -3.16
N ASN A 70 -6.85 0.29 -3.99
CA ASN A 70 -8.29 0.50 -3.74
C ASN A 70 -8.80 -0.30 -2.53
N LYS A 71 -8.02 -1.27 -2.04
CA LYS A 71 -8.28 -2.02 -0.82
C LYS A 71 -7.19 -1.73 0.21
N HIS A 72 -7.41 -2.14 1.46
CA HIS A 72 -6.36 -2.09 2.47
C HIS A 72 -5.24 -3.09 2.13
N LEU A 73 -4.00 -2.60 2.06
CA LEU A 73 -2.80 -3.41 1.90
C LEU A 73 -2.11 -3.59 3.26
N ALA A 74 -1.72 -4.83 3.57
CA ALA A 74 -0.86 -5.15 4.69
C ALA A 74 0.40 -5.87 4.19
N ILE A 75 1.58 -5.32 4.51
CA ILE A 75 2.87 -5.96 4.23
C ILE A 75 3.36 -6.63 5.51
N LEU A 76 3.36 -7.95 5.53
CA LEU A 76 3.72 -8.77 6.68
C LEU A 76 5.01 -9.53 6.39
N SER A 77 5.99 -9.42 7.30
CA SER A 77 7.24 -10.17 7.21
C SER A 77 7.91 -10.25 8.58
N ILE A 78 8.82 -11.20 8.74
CA ILE A 78 9.72 -11.27 9.89
C ILE A 78 10.72 -10.10 9.88
N SER A 79 11.38 -9.84 11.01
CA SER A 79 12.49 -8.87 11.03
C SER A 79 13.58 -9.29 10.04
N GLY A 80 14.06 -8.34 9.23
CA GLY A 80 15.00 -8.60 8.13
C GLY A 80 14.39 -9.25 6.88
N GLY A 81 13.11 -9.62 6.88
CA GLY A 81 12.45 -10.26 5.73
C GLY A 81 11.97 -9.30 4.64
N GLY A 82 12.53 -8.10 4.56
CA GLY A 82 12.27 -7.16 3.45
C GLY A 82 11.00 -6.32 3.54
N LYS A 83 10.31 -6.24 4.68
CA LYS A 83 9.12 -5.37 4.86
C LYS A 83 9.41 -3.92 4.46
N SER A 84 10.40 -3.30 5.10
CA SER A 84 10.70 -1.88 4.86
C SER A 84 11.31 -1.63 3.47
N TYR A 85 11.99 -2.64 2.91
CA TYR A 85 12.48 -2.60 1.53
C TYR A 85 11.33 -2.59 0.51
N LEU A 86 10.39 -3.54 0.62
CA LEU A 86 9.22 -3.60 -0.27
C LEU A 86 8.37 -2.32 -0.16
N THR A 87 8.15 -1.81 1.05
CA THR A 87 7.47 -0.53 1.25
C THR A 87 8.18 0.62 0.52
N SER A 88 9.52 0.65 0.57
CA SER A 88 10.31 1.67 -0.11
C SER A 88 10.16 1.57 -1.62
N VAL A 89 10.28 0.36 -2.19
CA VAL A 89 10.08 0.10 -3.63
C VAL A 89 8.70 0.58 -4.09
N ILE A 90 7.63 0.25 -3.35
CA ILE A 90 6.27 0.71 -3.68
C ILE A 90 6.20 2.24 -3.73
N ILE A 91 6.81 2.93 -2.76
CA ILE A 91 6.80 4.39 -2.69
C ILE A 91 7.63 5.02 -3.81
N GLU A 92 8.81 4.47 -4.08
CA GLU A 92 9.69 4.92 -5.16
C GLU A 92 9.02 4.77 -6.53
N GLU A 93 8.38 3.63 -6.79
CA GLU A 93 7.62 3.38 -8.01
C GLU A 93 6.44 4.35 -8.13
N LEU A 94 5.68 4.57 -7.05
CA LEU A 94 4.58 5.52 -7.02
C LEU A 94 5.04 6.96 -7.33
N LEU A 95 6.14 7.38 -6.72
CA LEU A 95 6.65 8.74 -6.86
C LEU A 95 7.42 8.95 -8.18
N SER A 96 8.02 7.92 -8.77
CA SER A 96 8.82 8.04 -10.00
C SER A 96 7.99 7.92 -11.29
N ARG A 97 6.74 7.48 -11.19
CA ARG A 97 5.84 7.26 -12.33
C ARG A 97 5.53 8.52 -13.13
N ASN A 98 5.13 8.34 -14.39
CA ASN A 98 4.63 9.40 -15.25
C ASN A 98 3.43 10.13 -14.62
N LYS A 99 3.49 11.46 -14.61
CA LYS A 99 2.47 12.35 -14.04
C LYS A 99 1.10 12.19 -14.71
N THR A 100 1.03 11.77 -15.98
CA THR A 100 -0.24 11.56 -16.70
C THR A 100 -1.10 10.47 -16.08
N PHE A 101 -0.50 9.50 -15.39
CA PHE A 101 -1.22 8.41 -14.73
C PHE A 101 -1.75 8.78 -13.33
N GLY A 102 -1.45 10.00 -12.87
CA GLY A 102 -1.74 10.46 -11.50
C GLY A 102 -0.79 9.87 -10.46
N THR A 103 -0.79 10.42 -9.26
CA THR A 103 -0.04 9.86 -8.12
C THR A 103 -0.85 10.13 -6.85
N PRO A 104 -1.18 9.10 -6.05
CA PRO A 104 -1.88 9.33 -4.79
C PRO A 104 -1.00 10.13 -3.83
N ALA A 105 -1.63 10.95 -2.98
CA ALA A 105 -0.92 11.61 -1.90
C ALA A 105 -0.52 10.55 -0.84
N ILE A 106 0.76 10.50 -0.50
CA ILE A 106 1.30 9.56 0.48
C ILE A 106 1.55 10.31 1.79
N ILE A 107 0.91 9.87 2.87
CA ILE A 107 1.23 10.30 4.23
C ILE A 107 1.87 9.12 4.94
N MET A 108 3.16 9.26 5.24
CA MET A 108 3.94 8.24 5.93
C MET A 108 4.18 8.65 7.38
N ILE A 109 3.89 7.72 8.29
CA ILE A 109 4.25 7.83 9.71
C ILE A 109 5.44 6.88 9.94
N ASP A 110 6.63 7.45 10.00
CA ASP A 110 7.88 6.70 10.15
C ASP A 110 8.37 6.76 11.60
N VAL A 111 8.04 5.73 12.37
CA VAL A 111 8.41 5.62 13.79
C VAL A 111 9.89 5.32 14.01
N HIS A 112 10.57 4.70 13.03
CA HIS A 112 11.96 4.26 13.17
C HIS A 112 12.95 5.15 12.40
N GLY A 113 12.46 6.01 11.51
CA GLY A 113 13.30 6.87 10.68
C GLY A 113 13.93 6.16 9.48
N GLU A 114 13.43 4.98 9.12
CA GLU A 114 13.96 4.14 8.05
C GLU A 114 13.79 4.76 6.66
N TYR A 115 12.86 5.70 6.47
CA TYR A 115 12.47 6.22 5.16
C TYR A 115 12.92 7.66 4.90
N LYS A 116 13.67 8.28 5.83
CA LYS A 116 14.18 9.65 5.66
C LYS A 116 15.03 9.82 4.40
N TYR A 117 15.72 8.77 3.98
CA TYR A 117 16.58 8.79 2.78
C TYR A 117 15.81 9.04 1.48
N LEU A 118 14.50 8.79 1.43
CA LEU A 118 13.67 9.09 0.25
C LEU A 118 13.76 10.57 -0.15
N SER A 119 13.96 11.47 0.82
CA SER A 119 14.16 12.90 0.59
C SER A 119 15.51 13.27 -0.04
N ALA A 120 16.47 12.33 -0.05
CA ALA A 120 17.79 12.51 -0.64
C ALA A 120 17.89 11.94 -2.07
N ILE A 121 16.91 11.15 -2.52
CA ILE A 121 16.90 10.53 -3.85
C ILE A 121 16.65 11.60 -4.91
N SER A 122 17.57 11.80 -5.84
CA SER A 122 17.55 12.89 -6.81
C SER A 122 16.29 12.93 -7.69
N THR A 123 15.72 11.78 -8.02
CA THR A 123 14.54 11.65 -8.90
C THR A 123 13.22 12.00 -8.20
N ILE A 124 13.14 11.86 -6.87
CA ILE A 124 11.91 12.05 -6.10
C ILE A 124 12.02 13.09 -4.98
N LYS A 125 13.21 13.63 -4.68
CA LYS A 125 13.44 14.57 -3.57
C LYS A 125 12.45 15.75 -3.56
N ASP A 126 12.12 16.28 -4.73
CA ASP A 126 11.24 17.45 -4.88
C ASP A 126 9.76 17.10 -4.61
N LYS A 127 9.44 15.80 -4.49
CA LYS A 127 8.11 15.26 -4.17
C LYS A 127 7.99 14.82 -2.71
N VAL A 128 9.09 14.79 -1.96
CA VAL A 128 9.13 14.29 -0.58
C VAL A 128 9.33 15.44 0.40
N LYS A 129 8.40 15.61 1.32
CA LYS A 129 8.52 16.56 2.43
C LYS A 129 8.64 15.81 3.75
N VAL A 130 9.80 15.91 4.39
CA VAL A 130 10.01 15.39 5.74
C VAL A 130 9.54 16.43 6.74
N ILE A 131 8.68 16.03 7.67
CA ILE A 131 8.22 16.87 8.77
C ILE A 131 8.65 16.19 10.06
N ASP A 132 9.46 16.89 10.86
CA ASP A 132 9.82 16.43 12.18
C ASP A 132 8.60 16.50 13.12
N THR A 133 8.17 15.34 13.60
CA THR A 133 7.00 15.21 14.45
C THR A 133 7.23 15.73 15.87
N SER A 134 8.48 15.95 16.29
CA SER A 134 8.78 16.56 17.59
C SER A 134 8.17 17.97 17.75
N TYR A 135 7.83 18.63 16.64
CA TYR A 135 7.16 19.93 16.63
C TYR A 135 5.64 19.84 16.42
N PHE A 136 5.07 18.64 16.29
CA PHE A 136 3.61 18.50 16.20
C PHE A 136 2.96 18.91 17.52
N GLN A 137 2.31 20.06 17.49
CA GLN A 137 1.49 20.53 18.59
C GLN A 137 0.03 20.24 18.29
N ILE A 138 -0.61 19.50 19.18
CA ILE A 138 -2.06 19.33 19.14
C ILE A 138 -2.68 20.54 19.84
N SER A 139 -3.58 21.24 19.16
CA SER A 139 -4.30 22.38 19.74
C SER A 139 -5.20 21.91 20.89
N VAL A 140 -4.66 21.97 22.11
CA VAL A 140 -5.38 21.67 23.36
C VAL A 140 -6.65 22.51 23.53
N PRO A 141 -6.70 23.81 23.16
CA PRO A 141 -7.92 24.61 23.30
C PRO A 141 -9.13 24.06 22.55
N ARG A 142 -8.96 23.25 21.50
CA ARG A 142 -10.04 22.64 20.71
C ARG A 142 -10.42 21.23 21.17
N LEU A 143 -9.65 20.61 22.07
CA LEU A 143 -9.94 19.27 22.58
C LEU A 143 -11.15 19.28 23.53
N SER A 144 -12.00 18.26 23.42
CA SER A 144 -13.10 18.05 24.37
C SER A 144 -12.59 17.37 25.64
N ALA A 145 -13.34 17.43 26.74
CA ALA A 145 -13.02 16.64 27.93
C ALA A 145 -12.90 15.12 27.63
N TYR A 146 -13.70 14.61 26.68
CA TYR A 146 -13.59 13.22 26.22
C TYR A 146 -12.33 12.94 25.40
N SER A 147 -11.78 13.95 24.73
CA SER A 147 -10.48 13.82 24.06
C SER A 147 -9.38 13.55 25.09
N PHE A 148 -9.43 14.20 26.26
CA PHE A 148 -8.48 13.94 27.35
C PHE A 148 -8.61 12.54 27.95
N LYS A 149 -9.82 11.97 27.99
CA LYS A 149 -10.02 10.56 28.41
C LYS A 149 -9.18 9.58 27.59
N LYS A 150 -8.99 9.85 26.30
CA LYS A 150 -8.19 8.99 25.40
C LYS A 150 -6.69 9.01 25.73
N TYR A 151 -6.21 10.05 26.41
CA TYR A 151 -4.81 10.19 26.81
C TYR A 151 -4.57 9.85 28.29
N GLN A 152 -5.62 9.88 29.11
CA GLN A 152 -5.57 9.55 30.53
C GLN A 152 -6.67 8.55 30.86
N GLU A 153 -6.38 7.26 30.69
CA GLU A 153 -7.37 6.18 30.83
C GLU A 153 -7.99 6.10 32.23
N GLN A 154 -7.29 6.61 33.25
CA GLN A 154 -7.74 6.58 34.64
C GLN A 154 -8.75 7.68 35.01
N ILE A 155 -9.12 8.58 34.08
CA ILE A 155 -10.07 9.63 34.37
C ILE A 155 -11.51 9.08 34.43
N SER A 156 -12.16 9.26 35.58
CA SER A 156 -13.55 8.85 35.78
C SER A 156 -14.53 9.68 34.96
N ASN A 157 -15.72 9.14 34.70
CA ASN A 157 -16.78 9.88 34.02
C ASN A 157 -17.21 11.15 34.80
N VAL A 158 -17.10 11.13 36.14
CA VAL A 158 -17.37 12.31 36.98
C VAL A 158 -16.33 13.40 36.74
N GLN A 159 -15.03 13.05 36.71
CA GLN A 159 -13.95 14.00 36.42
C GLN A 159 -14.05 14.57 35.00
N ILE A 160 -14.45 13.79 33.99
CA ILE A 160 -14.70 14.29 32.63
C ILE A 160 -15.83 15.31 32.60
N ARG A 161 -16.91 15.06 33.37
CA ARG A 161 -18.04 15.98 33.47
C ARG A 161 -17.62 17.31 34.08
N GLU A 162 -16.82 17.28 35.15
CA GLU A 162 -16.28 18.50 35.75
C GLU A 162 -15.29 19.22 34.82
N LEU A 163 -14.36 18.48 34.19
CA LEU A 163 -13.42 19.02 33.21
C LEU A 163 -14.14 19.71 32.04
N SER A 164 -15.26 19.17 31.58
CA SER A 164 -16.10 19.78 30.52
C SER A 164 -16.60 21.17 30.92
N LYS A 165 -16.99 21.36 32.19
CA LYS A 165 -17.44 22.66 32.70
C LYS A 165 -16.30 23.68 32.69
N TYR A 166 -15.12 23.30 33.20
CA TYR A 166 -13.95 24.18 33.23
C TYR A 166 -13.45 24.55 31.83
N ILE A 167 -13.39 23.59 30.90
CA ILE A 167 -13.03 23.86 29.50
C ILE A 167 -14.01 24.88 28.87
N LYS A 168 -15.31 24.78 29.17
CA LYS A 168 -16.33 25.72 28.65
C LYS A 168 -16.13 27.14 29.21
N ILE A 169 -15.76 27.26 30.49
CA ILE A 169 -15.44 28.57 31.12
C ILE A 169 -14.19 29.17 30.50
N LEU A 170 -13.10 28.40 30.41
CA LEU A 170 -11.84 28.85 29.83
C LEU A 170 -11.97 29.31 28.37
N ARG A 171 -12.89 28.70 27.61
CA ARG A 171 -13.20 29.09 26.23
C ARG A 171 -14.04 30.36 26.12
N LYS A 172 -14.82 30.72 27.13
CA LYS A 172 -15.62 31.97 27.16
C LYS A 172 -14.76 33.18 27.51
N ASN A 173 -13.62 32.99 28.17
CA ASN A 173 -12.71 34.03 28.63
C ASN A 173 -11.54 34.28 27.65
N LYS A 174 -11.65 33.80 26.41
CA LYS A 174 -10.76 34.07 25.29
C LYS A 174 -11.50 34.90 24.26
#